data_AF-A0A3P7PB80-F1
#
_entry.id   AF-A0A3P7PB80-F1
#
_cell.length_a   1.000
_cell.length_b   1.000
_cell.length_c   1.000
_cell.angle_alpha   90.00
_cell.angle_beta   90.00
_cell.angle_gamma   90.00
#
_symmetry.space_group_name_H-M   'P 1'
#
loop_
_entity.id
_entity.type
_entity.pdbx_description
1 polymer ?
#
loop_
_entity_poly.entity_id
_entity_poly.type
_entity_poly.pdbx_seq_one_letter_code
_entity_poly.pdbx_strand_id
1 'polypeptide(L)' 'MTATGTRAFRYCPFHFAFLVHGVRVPETTPGQWIAENLAYADNFVHIVARHL' A
#
# COMPACT_ATOMS: atom_id res chain seq x y z
N MET A 1 25.56 6.22 20.07
CA MET A 1 24.18 5.81 20.33
C MET A 1 23.24 6.87 19.80
N THR A 2 22.68 6.69 18.60
CA THR A 2 21.39 7.28 18.16
C THR A 2 21.04 6.70 16.79
N ALA A 3 20.03 5.83 16.76
CA ALA A 3 19.43 5.30 15.54
C ALA A 3 18.07 5.97 15.36
N THR A 4 17.95 6.90 14.42
CA THR A 4 16.69 7.56 14.08
C THR A 4 16.63 7.72 12.56
N GLY A 5 15.69 7.05 11.90
CA GLY A 5 15.53 7.17 10.45
C GLY A 5 14.74 6.02 9.86
N THR A 6 13.42 6.11 10.01
CA THR A 6 12.35 5.34 9.37
C THR A 6 12.74 4.78 7.99
N ARG A 7 12.67 3.46 7.81
CA ARG A 7 12.75 2.81 6.49
C ARG A 7 11.50 3.12 5.68
N ALA A 8 11.37 4.36 5.20
CA ALA A 8 10.44 4.69 4.14
C ALA A 8 11.00 4.12 2.85
N PHE A 9 10.22 3.23 2.24
CA PHE A 9 10.44 2.63 0.93
C PHE A 9 10.94 3.69 -0.06
N ARG A 10 12.12 3.49 -0.65
CA ARG A 10 12.67 4.38 -1.68
C ARG A 10 11.71 4.43 -2.87
N TYR A 11 11.42 5.66 -3.31
CA TYR A 11 10.72 6.00 -4.55
C TYR A 11 11.39 5.33 -5.77
N CYS A 12 10.65 4.49 -6.47
CA CYS A 12 10.96 4.09 -7.85
C CYS A 12 10.17 4.98 -8.82
N PRO A 13 10.74 5.42 -9.96
CA PRO A 13 10.15 6.40 -10.88
C PRO A 13 9.04 5.83 -11.77
N PHE A 14 8.61 4.59 -11.53
CA PHE A 14 7.54 3.96 -12.29
C PHE A 14 6.21 4.33 -11.64
N HIS A 15 5.42 5.18 -12.30
CA HIS A 15 4.09 5.57 -11.84
C HIS A 15 3.17 4.34 -11.80
N PHE A 16 3.08 3.70 -10.64
CA PHE A 16 2.11 2.63 -10.41
C PHE A 16 0.89 3.19 -9.70
N ALA A 17 -0.30 2.82 -10.16
CA ALA A 17 -1.54 2.98 -9.42
C ALA A 17 -1.82 1.68 -8.66
N PHE A 18 -1.88 1.75 -7.33
CA PHE A 18 -2.30 0.65 -6.48
C PHE A 18 -3.82 0.67 -6.33
N LEU A 19 -4.46 -0.44 -6.70
CA LEU A 19 -5.89 -0.64 -6.62
C LEU A 19 -6.20 -1.77 -5.63
N VAL A 20 -7.15 -1.53 -4.73
CA VAL A 20 -7.71 -2.54 -3.83
C VAL A 20 -9.23 -2.49 -4.01
N HIS A 21 -9.89 -3.63 -4.22
CA HIS A 21 -11.33 -3.67 -4.58
C HIS A 21 -11.72 -2.79 -5.80
N GLY A 22 -10.78 -2.45 -6.68
CA GLY A 22 -11.01 -1.56 -7.82
C GLY A 22 -10.98 -0.05 -7.50
N VAL A 23 -10.78 0.33 -6.23
CA VAL A 23 -10.54 1.73 -5.83
C VAL A 23 -9.05 2.02 -5.68
N ARG A 24 -8.63 3.22 -6.07
CA ARG A 24 -7.25 3.67 -5.93
C ARG A 24 -6.95 3.99 -4.47
N VAL A 25 -5.95 3.31 -3.91
CA VAL A 25 -5.52 3.52 -2.53
C VAL A 25 -4.30 4.46 -2.53
N PRO A 26 -4.34 5.57 -1.76
CA PRO A 26 -3.17 6.41 -1.56
C PRO A 26 -2.03 5.64 -0.89
N GLU A 27 -0.80 5.92 -1.29
CA GLU A 27 0.41 5.30 -0.72
C GLU A 27 0.65 5.72 0.75
N THR A 28 0.00 6.80 1.20
CA THR A 28 0.06 7.28 2.58
C THR A 28 -0.91 6.54 3.51
N THR A 29 -1.83 5.72 2.97
CA THR A 29 -2.80 4.99 3.79
C THR A 29 -2.10 3.91 4.62
N PRO A 30 -2.34 3.83 5.95
CA PRO A 30 -1.71 2.83 6.80
C PRO A 30 -2.07 1.41 6.36
N GLY A 31 -1.06 0.54 6.21
CA GLY A 31 -1.26 -0.87 5.82
C GLY A 31 -2.17 -1.64 6.76
N GLN A 32 -2.12 -1.35 8.06
CA GLN A 32 -3.03 -1.94 9.06
C GLN A 32 -4.49 -1.59 8.77
N TRP A 33 -4.78 -0.33 8.45
CA TRP A 33 -6.13 0.12 8.12
C TRP A 33 -6.64 -0.56 6.85
N ILE A 34 -5.76 -0.74 5.85
CA ILE A 34 -6.08 -1.48 4.62
C ILE A 34 -6.44 -2.94 4.96
N ALA A 35 -5.67 -3.61 5.83
CA ALA A 35 -5.96 -4.99 6.23
C ALA A 35 -7.27 -5.14 7.00
N GLU A 36 -7.61 -4.18 7.86
CA GLU A 36 -8.84 -4.25 8.68
C GLU A 36 -10.11 -3.90 7.88
N ASN A 37 -10.00 -3.01 6.89
CA ASN A 37 -11.18 -2.43 6.22
C ASN A 37 -11.33 -2.85 4.76
N LEU A 38 -10.25 -3.33 4.12
CA LEU A 38 -10.20 -3.67 2.69
C LEU A 38 -9.67 -5.10 2.45
N ALA A 39 -9.75 -5.96 3.46
CA ALA A 39 -9.57 -7.39 3.27
C ALA A 39 -10.81 -8.03 2.64
N TYR A 40 -10.59 -9.01 1.77
CA TYR A 40 -11.65 -9.87 1.26
C TYR A 40 -12.14 -10.85 2.34
N ALA A 41 -13.21 -11.58 2.05
CA ALA A 41 -13.77 -12.59 2.97
C ALA A 41 -12.81 -13.75 3.29
N ASP A 42 -11.71 -13.88 2.53
CA ASP A 42 -10.60 -14.81 2.79
C ASP A 42 -9.57 -14.26 3.79
N ASN A 43 -9.77 -13.05 4.32
CA ASN A 43 -8.85 -12.30 5.19
C ASN A 43 -7.53 -11.90 4.51
N PHE A 44 -7.47 -11.87 3.18
CA PHE A 44 -6.34 -11.36 2.42
C PHE A 44 -6.68 -10.02 1.75
N VAL A 45 -5.66 -9.17 1.61
CA VAL A 45 -5.75 -7.93 0.83
C VAL A 45 -5.21 -8.20 -0.56
N HIS A 46 -6.07 -8.09 -1.57
CA HIS A 46 -5.66 -8.23 -2.97
C HIS A 46 -5.34 -6.85 -3.55
N ILE A 47 -4.06 -6.61 -3.82
CA ILE A 47 -3.56 -5.36 -4.39
C ILE A 47 -3.21 -5.58 -5.85
N VAL A 48 -3.77 -4.75 -6.74
CA VAL A 48 -3.42 -4.71 -8.16
C VAL A 48 -2.52 -3.50 -8.39
N ALA A 49 -1.31 -3.73 -8.87
CA ALA A 49 -0.40 -2.68 -9.31
C ALA A 49 -0.52 -2.49 -10.81
N ARG A 50 -1.00 -1.32 -11.25
CA ARG A 50 -1.12 -0.97 -12.67
C ARG A 50 -0.08 0.08 -13.03
N HIS A 51 0.73 -0.19 -14.05
CA HIS A 51 1.63 0.80 -14.64
C HIS A 51 0.82 1.88 -15.38
N LEU A 52 1.17 3.15 -15.18
CA LEU A 52 0.59 4.31 -15.87
C LEU A 52 1.43 4.75 -17.07
#